data_AF-A0AAV1PRG8-F1
#
_entry.id   AF-A0AAV1PRG8-F1
#
_cell.length_a   1.000
_cell.length_b   1.000
_cell.length_c   1.000
_cell.angle_alpha   90.00
_cell.angle_beta   90.00
_cell.angle_gamma   90.00
#
_symmetry.space_group_name_H-M   'P 1'
#
loop_
_entity.id
_entity.type
_entity.pdbx_description
1 polymer ?
#
loop_
_entity_poly.entity_id
_entity_poly.type
_entity_poly.pdbx_seq_one_letter_code
_entity_poly.pdbx_strand_id
1 'polypeptide(L)'
;MKRALSFLITLYVSVPIALYLFPWILGHIIFAHLLRLPFSVDLSKPEEVLNHTCNFYLDTEEGVSVGVWHTLPASQWEAAAGKNPEWYRETLGDGNPVIIHLHGNGGTRALHHRLELAKILSAAGYHVFNFDYRGYGDSTGEPSETGLTTDALYVYNWVKKQSGGSLVCLWGHSLGSGVATNTAVKVQEQGSVVDAVILSGPFTRIGEVILSHPLAKMYLFLPGFESLVWNILEMNNVVFPNDENLKTMTSPLLILHAEDDNIVPHHMGLKLQQISLQAQKEHNKDVHVQMISYSAHLGFCHDKFHLDPNLSSAVGRFLQALKQQK
;
A
#
# COMPACT_ATOMS: atom_id res chain seq x y z
N MET A 1 -12.45 29.72 32.24
CA MET A 1 -11.02 29.70 31.86
C MET A 1 -10.20 28.66 32.63
N LYS A 2 -10.06 28.75 33.98
CA LYS A 2 -9.23 27.80 34.76
C LYS A 2 -9.61 26.31 34.63
N ARG A 3 -10.90 25.97 34.61
CA ARG A 3 -11.37 24.59 34.44
C ARG A 3 -11.07 24.01 33.05
N ALA A 4 -11.22 24.83 32.00
CA ALA A 4 -10.91 24.45 30.63
C ALA A 4 -9.40 24.22 30.44
N LEU A 5 -8.56 25.10 30.99
CA LEU A 5 -7.11 24.94 30.96
C LEU A 5 -6.66 23.68 31.72
N SER A 6 -7.23 23.42 32.90
CA SER A 6 -6.95 22.20 33.67
C SER A 6 -7.33 20.95 32.89
N PHE A 7 -8.49 20.94 32.23
CA PHE A 7 -8.93 19.82 31.41
C PHE A 7 -7.98 19.56 30.23
N LEU A 8 -7.54 20.61 29.54
CA LEU A 8 -6.59 20.48 28.42
C LEU A 8 -5.23 19.94 28.88
N ILE A 9 -4.73 20.37 30.03
CA ILE A 9 -3.47 19.85 30.60
C ILE A 9 -3.64 18.38 30.98
N THR A 10 -4.74 18.01 31.64
CA THR A 10 -5.03 16.61 31.98
C THR A 10 -5.10 15.73 30.74
N LEU A 11 -5.81 16.18 29.70
CA LEU A 11 -5.89 15.45 28.43
C LEU A 11 -4.51 15.30 27.80
N TYR A 12 -3.73 16.38 27.74
CA TYR A 12 -2.37 16.37 27.20
C TYR A 12 -1.50 15.33 27.92
N VAL A 13 -1.39 15.39 29.25
CA VAL A 13 -0.56 14.43 30.00
C VAL A 13 -1.09 12.99 29.94
N SER A 14 -2.41 12.80 29.83
CA SER A 14 -3.02 11.46 29.84
C SER A 14 -2.70 10.63 28.59
N VAL A 15 -2.48 11.26 27.43
CA VAL A 15 -2.30 10.54 26.16
C VAL A 15 -0.99 9.73 26.15
N PRO A 16 0.19 10.30 26.45
CA PRO A 16 1.42 9.49 26.56
C PRO A 16 1.34 8.38 27.61
N ILE A 17 0.67 8.65 28.75
CA ILE A 17 0.46 7.65 29.80
C ILE A 17 -0.42 6.50 29.29
N ALA A 18 -1.51 6.81 28.58
CA ALA A 18 -2.37 5.80 27.99
C ALA A 18 -1.64 4.95 26.95
N LEU A 19 -0.83 5.58 26.08
CA LEU A 19 0.01 4.87 25.11
C LEU A 19 1.04 3.96 25.78
N TYR A 20 1.65 4.41 26.89
CA TYR A 20 2.59 3.61 27.68
C TYR A 20 1.91 2.41 28.35
N LEU A 21 0.74 2.61 28.96
CA LEU A 21 0.00 1.56 29.66
C LEU A 21 -0.69 0.58 28.70
N PHE A 22 -1.06 1.05 27.50
CA PHE A 22 -1.79 0.26 26.51
C PHE A 22 -1.13 0.38 25.12
N PRO A 23 0.05 -0.25 24.92
CA PRO A 23 0.81 -0.17 23.67
C PRO A 23 0.02 -0.63 22.42
N TRP A 24 -0.95 -1.52 22.59
CA TRP A 24 -1.81 -2.04 21.53
C TRP A 24 -2.71 -0.95 20.89
N ILE A 25 -2.98 0.15 21.59
CA ILE A 25 -3.75 1.28 21.05
C ILE A 25 -3.06 1.85 19.82
N LEU A 26 -1.72 1.96 19.83
CA LEU A 26 -0.98 2.48 18.70
C LEU A 26 -1.12 1.58 17.47
N GLY A 27 -1.17 0.27 17.67
CA GLY A 27 -1.46 -0.70 16.60
C GLY A 27 -2.79 -0.42 15.92
N HIS A 28 -3.89 -0.26 16.67
CA HIS A 28 -5.19 0.07 16.06
C HIS A 28 -5.21 1.43 15.37
N ILE A 29 -4.42 2.41 15.82
CA ILE A 29 -4.29 3.71 15.13
C ILE A 29 -3.56 3.54 13.80
N ILE A 30 -2.46 2.77 13.78
CA ILE A 30 -1.65 2.53 12.58
C ILE A 30 -2.43 1.75 11.53
N PHE A 31 -3.20 0.74 11.94
CA PHE A 31 -3.96 -0.09 11.02
C PHE A 31 -5.34 0.49 10.69
N ALA A 32 -5.98 1.18 11.64
CA ALA A 32 -7.37 1.67 11.59
C ALA A 32 -8.37 0.68 10.97
N HIS A 33 -8.10 -0.63 11.11
CA HIS A 33 -8.78 -1.72 10.42
C HIS A 33 -10.27 -1.87 10.84
N LEU A 34 -10.63 -1.36 12.03
CA LEU A 34 -12.01 -1.32 12.51
C LEU A 34 -12.90 -0.37 11.68
N LEU A 35 -12.32 0.59 10.95
CA LEU A 35 -13.05 1.51 10.08
C LEU A 35 -13.34 0.87 8.72
N ARG A 36 -14.41 0.07 8.65
CA ARG A 36 -14.86 -0.61 7.41
C ARG A 36 -15.62 0.31 6.45
N LEU A 37 -15.01 1.43 6.09
CA LEU A 37 -15.57 2.38 5.12
C LEU A 37 -15.33 1.92 3.68
N PRO A 38 -16.29 2.13 2.76
CA PRO A 38 -17.68 2.55 2.99
C PRO A 38 -18.54 1.41 3.61
N PHE A 39 -19.41 1.73 4.57
CA PHE A 39 -20.17 0.72 5.33
C PHE A 39 -21.29 0.01 4.55
N SER A 40 -21.74 0.58 3.44
CA SER A 40 -22.92 0.12 2.70
C SER A 40 -22.59 -0.74 1.47
N VAL A 41 -21.32 -1.13 1.29
CA VAL A 41 -20.89 -1.92 0.13
C VAL A 41 -20.76 -3.38 0.53
N ASP A 42 -21.44 -4.26 -0.21
CA ASP A 42 -21.27 -5.71 -0.11
C ASP A 42 -19.97 -6.10 -0.84
N LEU A 43 -18.92 -6.37 -0.08
CA LEU A 43 -17.61 -6.70 -0.63
C LEU A 43 -17.60 -8.04 -1.40
N SER A 44 -18.63 -8.87 -1.26
CA SER A 44 -18.79 -10.09 -2.05
C SER A 44 -19.34 -9.85 -3.46
N LYS A 45 -19.87 -8.65 -3.74
CA LYS A 45 -20.51 -8.25 -5.01
C LYS A 45 -19.88 -6.99 -5.60
N PRO A 46 -18.61 -7.07 -6.06
CA PRO A 46 -17.89 -5.92 -6.59
C PRO A 46 -18.61 -5.23 -7.75
N GLU A 47 -19.41 -5.96 -8.55
CA GLU A 47 -20.14 -5.45 -9.70
C GLU A 47 -21.12 -4.31 -9.37
N GLU A 48 -21.51 -4.15 -8.10
CA GLU A 48 -22.35 -3.04 -7.64
C GLU A 48 -21.60 -1.70 -7.63
N VAL A 49 -20.26 -1.72 -7.56
CA VAL A 49 -19.43 -0.51 -7.42
C VAL A 49 -18.27 -0.43 -8.43
N LEU A 50 -17.89 -1.57 -9.03
CA LEU A 50 -16.79 -1.72 -9.97
C LEU A 50 -17.12 -2.76 -11.04
N ASN A 51 -17.36 -2.30 -12.26
CA ASN A 51 -17.68 -3.17 -13.39
C ASN A 51 -16.49 -4.06 -13.77
N HIS A 52 -16.79 -5.23 -14.35
CA HIS A 52 -15.79 -6.19 -14.85
C HIS A 52 -14.84 -6.71 -13.77
N THR A 53 -15.36 -6.84 -12.55
CA THR A 53 -14.64 -7.31 -11.37
C THR A 53 -15.31 -8.55 -10.81
N CYS A 54 -14.52 -9.56 -10.45
CA CYS A 54 -15.02 -10.71 -9.69
C CYS A 54 -14.44 -10.70 -8.27
N ASN A 55 -15.17 -11.32 -7.33
CA ASN A 55 -14.72 -11.54 -5.96
C ASN A 55 -14.41 -13.01 -5.72
N PHE A 56 -13.34 -13.27 -4.97
CA PHE A 56 -13.03 -14.59 -4.42
C PHE A 56 -12.20 -14.43 -3.16
N TYR A 57 -12.00 -15.52 -2.43
CA TYR A 57 -11.23 -15.54 -1.19
C TYR A 57 -9.99 -16.41 -1.33
N LEU A 58 -8.91 -16.02 -0.68
CA LEU A 58 -7.67 -16.78 -0.60
C LEU A 58 -7.32 -17.05 0.85
N ASP A 59 -7.08 -18.32 1.18
CA ASP A 59 -6.63 -18.73 2.50
C ASP A 59 -5.11 -18.59 2.58
N THR A 60 -4.66 -17.46 3.15
CA THR A 60 -3.24 -17.06 3.19
C THR A 60 -2.48 -17.76 4.31
N GLU A 61 -3.18 -18.17 5.36
CA GLU A 61 -2.67 -18.86 6.53
C GLU A 61 -3.81 -19.67 7.17
N GLU A 62 -3.50 -20.63 8.05
CA GLU A 62 -4.54 -21.39 8.75
C GLU A 62 -5.47 -20.44 9.54
N GLY A 63 -6.77 -20.46 9.21
CA GLY A 63 -7.77 -19.59 9.82
C GLY A 63 -7.80 -18.14 9.30
N VAL A 64 -6.92 -17.79 8.35
CA VAL A 64 -6.87 -16.46 7.72
C VAL A 64 -7.29 -16.57 6.26
N SER A 65 -8.40 -15.93 5.92
CA SER A 65 -8.93 -15.82 4.56
C SER A 65 -9.07 -14.35 4.18
N VAL A 66 -8.51 -13.96 3.04
CA VAL A 66 -8.54 -12.58 2.54
C VAL A 66 -9.46 -12.43 1.34
N GLY A 67 -10.30 -11.39 1.34
CA GLY A 67 -11.19 -11.06 0.23
C GLY A 67 -10.44 -10.34 -0.89
N VAL A 68 -10.52 -10.89 -2.10
CA VAL A 68 -9.78 -10.44 -3.29
C VAL A 68 -10.75 -10.08 -4.41
N TRP A 69 -10.54 -8.90 -4.98
CA TRP A 69 -11.19 -8.44 -6.20
C TRP A 69 -10.22 -8.49 -7.36
N HIS A 70 -10.63 -9.10 -8.47
CA HIS A 70 -9.89 -9.11 -9.73
C HIS A 70 -10.68 -8.37 -10.79
N THR A 71 -10.16 -7.22 -11.21
CA THR A 71 -10.73 -6.38 -12.27
C THR A 71 -10.00 -6.64 -13.58
N LEU A 72 -10.75 -6.88 -14.64
CA LEU A 72 -10.19 -7.25 -15.95
C LEU A 72 -9.71 -6.04 -16.75
N PRO A 73 -8.72 -6.20 -17.63
CA PRO A 73 -8.30 -5.14 -18.56
C PRO A 73 -9.41 -4.82 -19.56
N ALA A 74 -9.37 -3.60 -20.12
CA ALA A 74 -10.35 -3.12 -21.09
C ALA A 74 -10.56 -4.05 -22.31
N SER A 75 -9.50 -4.74 -22.74
CA SER A 75 -9.54 -5.73 -23.82
C SER A 75 -10.50 -6.90 -23.58
N GLN A 76 -10.89 -7.16 -22.32
CA GLN A 76 -11.73 -8.30 -21.93
C GLN A 76 -13.13 -7.92 -21.45
N TRP A 77 -13.46 -6.62 -21.35
CA TRP A 77 -14.73 -6.15 -20.78
C TRP A 77 -15.97 -6.72 -21.47
N GLU A 78 -15.98 -6.77 -22.81
CA GLU A 78 -17.09 -7.34 -23.58
C GLU A 78 -17.26 -8.84 -23.33
N ALA A 79 -16.15 -9.58 -23.23
CA ALA A 79 -16.15 -11.02 -23.04
C ALA A 79 -16.55 -11.45 -21.62
N ALA A 80 -16.39 -10.55 -20.63
CA ALA A 80 -16.65 -10.81 -19.22
C ALA A 80 -18.14 -10.92 -18.86
N ALA A 81 -19.04 -10.43 -19.72
CA ALA A 81 -20.48 -10.42 -19.43
C ALA A 81 -21.04 -11.84 -19.19
N GLY A 82 -21.58 -12.07 -18.00
CA GLY A 82 -22.19 -13.34 -17.61
C GLY A 82 -21.21 -14.50 -17.35
N LYS A 83 -19.91 -14.20 -17.18
CA LYS A 83 -18.88 -15.20 -16.90
C LYS A 83 -18.74 -15.52 -15.41
N ASN A 84 -18.26 -16.71 -15.11
CA ASN A 84 -18.02 -17.19 -13.75
C ASN A 84 -16.60 -16.85 -13.26
N PRO A 85 -16.32 -16.98 -11.95
CA PRO A 85 -14.98 -16.75 -11.40
C PRO A 85 -13.87 -17.64 -12.01
N GLU A 86 -14.19 -18.86 -12.45
CA GLU A 86 -13.23 -19.72 -13.15
C GLU A 86 -12.71 -19.07 -14.44
N TRP A 87 -13.61 -18.51 -15.24
CA TRP A 87 -13.23 -17.81 -16.47
C TRP A 87 -12.32 -16.62 -16.19
N TYR A 88 -12.60 -15.82 -15.16
CA TYR A 88 -11.72 -14.71 -14.75
C TYR A 88 -10.29 -15.21 -14.46
N ARG A 89 -10.14 -16.36 -13.79
CA ARG A 89 -8.81 -16.93 -13.51
C ARG A 89 -8.07 -17.36 -14.78
N GLU A 90 -8.77 -17.98 -15.73
CA GLU A 90 -8.18 -18.43 -17.00
C GLU A 90 -7.66 -17.26 -17.84
N THR A 91 -8.23 -16.08 -17.69
CA THR A 91 -7.83 -14.89 -18.45
C THR A 91 -6.55 -14.20 -17.98
N LEU A 92 -6.03 -14.54 -16.80
CA LEU A 92 -4.83 -13.89 -16.23
C LEU A 92 -3.55 -14.11 -17.05
N GLY A 93 -3.52 -15.18 -17.83
CA GLY A 93 -2.38 -15.56 -18.66
C GLY A 93 -2.41 -15.00 -20.08
N ASP A 94 -3.21 -13.97 -20.36
CA ASP A 94 -3.43 -13.45 -21.72
C ASP A 94 -2.31 -12.53 -22.25
N GLY A 95 -1.29 -12.26 -21.42
CA GLY A 95 -0.16 -11.38 -21.73
C GLY A 95 -0.30 -9.94 -21.24
N ASN A 96 -1.45 -9.55 -20.70
CA ASN A 96 -1.64 -8.23 -20.10
C ASN A 96 -0.94 -8.14 -18.73
N PRO A 97 -0.27 -7.01 -18.44
CA PRO A 97 0.37 -6.79 -17.15
C PRO A 97 -0.64 -6.80 -15.99
N VAL A 98 -0.20 -7.26 -14.83
CA VAL A 98 -0.99 -7.36 -13.61
C VAL A 98 -0.47 -6.37 -12.57
N ILE A 99 -1.37 -5.62 -11.94
CA ILE A 99 -1.07 -4.75 -10.80
C ILE A 99 -1.80 -5.28 -9.58
N ILE A 100 -1.04 -5.61 -8.52
CA ILE A 100 -1.57 -5.95 -7.20
C ILE A 100 -1.51 -4.68 -6.35
N HIS A 101 -2.68 -4.12 -6.05
CA HIS A 101 -2.82 -2.91 -5.26
C HIS A 101 -2.91 -3.21 -3.76
N LEU A 102 -1.91 -2.74 -3.03
CA LEU A 102 -1.74 -2.83 -1.59
C LEU A 102 -2.17 -1.50 -0.97
N HIS A 103 -3.35 -1.48 -0.38
CA HIS A 103 -3.99 -0.26 0.10
C HIS A 103 -3.36 0.31 1.39
N GLY A 104 -3.65 1.58 1.67
CA GLY A 104 -3.20 2.30 2.86
C GLY A 104 -4.00 2.00 4.13
N ASN A 105 -3.74 2.79 5.18
CA ASN A 105 -4.41 2.69 6.49
C ASN A 105 -5.94 2.83 6.35
N GLY A 106 -6.69 1.99 7.09
CA GLY A 106 -8.14 2.03 7.22
C GLY A 106 -8.94 1.72 5.95
N GLY A 107 -10.27 1.72 6.10
CA GLY A 107 -11.20 1.47 5.01
C GLY A 107 -11.14 0.06 4.45
N THR A 108 -11.77 -0.12 3.30
CA THR A 108 -11.85 -1.38 2.55
C THR A 108 -11.35 -1.20 1.12
N ARG A 109 -11.22 -2.28 0.36
CA ARG A 109 -10.93 -2.24 -1.07
C ARG A 109 -11.95 -1.42 -1.88
N ALA A 110 -13.12 -1.13 -1.32
CA ALA A 110 -14.18 -0.32 -1.91
C ALA A 110 -14.10 1.20 -1.62
N LEU A 111 -13.06 1.71 -0.96
CA LEU A 111 -12.88 3.17 -0.83
C LEU A 111 -12.79 3.85 -2.20
N HIS A 112 -13.43 5.01 -2.34
CA HIS A 112 -13.63 5.68 -3.63
C HIS A 112 -12.31 5.88 -4.42
N HIS A 113 -11.26 6.43 -3.81
CA HIS A 113 -9.98 6.63 -4.50
C HIS A 113 -9.35 5.31 -4.98
N ARG A 114 -9.63 4.18 -4.31
CA ARG A 114 -9.13 2.84 -4.67
C ARG A 114 -9.91 2.29 -5.86
N LEU A 115 -11.22 2.52 -5.90
CA LEU A 115 -12.09 2.20 -7.03
C LEU A 115 -11.68 2.99 -8.28
N GLU A 116 -11.47 4.30 -8.16
CA GLU A 116 -11.06 5.13 -9.29
C GLU A 116 -9.68 4.73 -9.83
N LEU A 117 -8.73 4.42 -8.95
CA LEU A 117 -7.43 3.86 -9.37
C LEU A 117 -7.61 2.55 -10.15
N ALA A 118 -8.42 1.62 -9.64
CA ALA A 118 -8.68 0.34 -10.32
C ALA A 118 -9.33 0.54 -11.70
N LYS A 119 -10.27 1.49 -11.84
CA LYS A 119 -10.89 1.85 -13.13
C LYS A 119 -9.85 2.38 -14.12
N ILE A 120 -8.99 3.31 -13.69
CA ILE A 120 -7.96 3.91 -14.56
C ILE A 120 -6.98 2.85 -15.06
N LEU A 121 -6.54 1.96 -14.17
CA LEU A 121 -5.60 0.89 -14.52
C LEU A 121 -6.28 -0.19 -15.40
N SER A 122 -7.49 -0.62 -15.06
CA SER A 122 -8.27 -1.53 -15.90
C SER A 122 -8.48 -0.98 -17.32
N ALA A 123 -8.86 0.30 -17.43
CA ALA A 123 -9.01 1.00 -18.71
C ALA A 123 -7.70 1.08 -19.51
N ALA A 124 -6.56 1.13 -18.82
CA ALA A 124 -5.23 1.16 -19.43
C ALA A 124 -4.69 -0.23 -19.82
N GLY A 125 -5.49 -1.29 -19.68
CA GLY A 125 -5.13 -2.65 -20.11
C GLY A 125 -4.40 -3.48 -19.05
N TYR A 126 -4.54 -3.12 -17.77
CA TYR A 126 -4.00 -3.91 -16.67
C TYR A 126 -5.06 -4.85 -16.07
N HIS A 127 -4.67 -6.07 -15.71
CA HIS A 127 -5.41 -6.78 -14.66
C HIS A 127 -5.13 -6.09 -13.32
N VAL A 128 -6.15 -5.84 -12.51
CA VAL A 128 -5.99 -5.17 -11.23
C VAL A 128 -6.52 -6.05 -10.11
N PHE A 129 -5.66 -6.36 -9.15
CA PHE A 129 -6.01 -7.07 -7.93
C PHE A 129 -6.07 -6.10 -6.77
N ASN A 130 -7.24 -5.94 -6.18
CA ASN A 130 -7.42 -5.21 -4.92
C ASN A 130 -7.87 -6.22 -3.87
N PHE A 131 -7.18 -6.31 -2.74
CA PHE A 131 -7.62 -7.18 -1.65
C PHE A 131 -7.52 -6.45 -0.31
N ASP A 132 -8.33 -6.87 0.65
CA ASP A 132 -8.25 -6.39 2.02
C ASP A 132 -7.36 -7.34 2.83
N TYR A 133 -6.37 -6.80 3.55
CA TYR A 133 -5.52 -7.61 4.42
C TYR A 133 -6.31 -8.29 5.54
N ARG A 134 -5.71 -9.26 6.24
CA ARG A 134 -6.31 -9.82 7.46
C ARG A 134 -6.76 -8.72 8.43
N GLY A 135 -7.98 -8.86 8.94
CA GLY A 135 -8.62 -7.89 9.84
C GLY A 135 -9.25 -6.66 9.17
N TYR A 136 -9.12 -6.49 7.85
CA TYR A 136 -9.78 -5.43 7.07
C TYR A 136 -11.00 -5.95 6.31
N GLY A 137 -11.97 -5.06 6.06
CA GLY A 137 -13.15 -5.38 5.27
C GLY A 137 -13.88 -6.64 5.73
N ASP A 138 -14.00 -7.61 4.83
CA ASP A 138 -14.58 -8.93 5.06
C ASP A 138 -13.52 -10.05 5.22
N SER A 139 -12.23 -9.69 5.28
CA SER A 139 -11.14 -10.63 5.56
C SER A 139 -11.10 -11.00 7.05
N THR A 140 -10.69 -12.24 7.36
CA THR A 140 -10.61 -12.75 8.74
C THR A 140 -9.27 -12.38 9.41
N GLY A 141 -9.13 -12.68 10.70
CA GLY A 141 -7.90 -12.46 11.46
C GLY A 141 -7.73 -11.03 12.00
N GLU A 142 -6.53 -10.74 12.51
CA GLU A 142 -6.16 -9.45 13.10
C GLU A 142 -4.87 -8.93 12.42
N PRO A 143 -4.76 -7.60 12.20
CA PRO A 143 -3.65 -7.04 11.46
C PRO A 143 -2.36 -7.00 12.29
N SER A 144 -1.25 -7.36 11.63
CA SER A 144 0.11 -7.10 12.08
C SER A 144 0.96 -6.83 10.84
N GLU A 145 2.11 -6.18 10.99
CA GLU A 145 2.99 -5.94 9.83
C GLU A 145 3.40 -7.26 9.15
N THR A 146 3.77 -8.27 9.94
CA THR A 146 4.11 -9.59 9.42
C THR A 146 2.90 -10.23 8.74
N GLY A 147 1.71 -10.15 9.33
CA GLY A 147 0.48 -10.71 8.76
C GLY A 147 0.11 -10.08 7.42
N LEU A 148 0.13 -8.75 7.34
CA LEU A 148 -0.09 -8.00 6.09
C LEU A 148 0.92 -8.40 5.01
N THR A 149 2.18 -8.58 5.39
CA THR A 149 3.25 -9.03 4.48
C THR A 149 3.02 -10.47 4.01
N THR A 150 2.61 -11.38 4.91
CA THR A 150 2.26 -12.77 4.58
C THR A 150 1.11 -12.83 3.59
N ASP A 151 0.05 -12.04 3.81
CA ASP A 151 -1.11 -12.00 2.92
C ASP A 151 -0.69 -11.50 1.52
N ALA A 152 0.04 -10.39 1.45
CA ALA A 152 0.52 -9.84 0.19
C ALA A 152 1.46 -10.78 -0.57
N LEU A 153 2.38 -11.45 0.14
CA LEU A 153 3.27 -12.44 -0.45
C LEU A 153 2.50 -13.66 -1.00
N TYR A 154 1.48 -14.13 -0.29
CA TYR A 154 0.62 -15.20 -0.76
C TYR A 154 -0.12 -14.78 -2.03
N VAL A 155 -0.78 -13.62 -2.02
CA VAL A 155 -1.51 -13.09 -3.18
C VAL A 155 -0.56 -12.91 -4.37
N TYR A 156 0.63 -12.35 -4.16
CA TYR A 156 1.64 -12.21 -5.21
C TYR A 156 2.01 -13.56 -5.83
N ASN A 157 2.34 -14.56 -5.01
CA ASN A 157 2.73 -15.88 -5.50
C ASN A 157 1.57 -16.59 -6.22
N TRP A 158 0.34 -16.43 -5.72
CA TRP A 158 -0.86 -16.94 -6.37
C TRP A 158 -1.06 -16.31 -7.75
N VAL A 159 -1.00 -14.97 -7.84
CA VAL A 159 -1.14 -14.24 -9.10
C VAL A 159 -0.01 -14.60 -10.07
N LYS A 160 1.25 -14.61 -9.61
CA LYS A 160 2.42 -14.91 -10.45
C LYS A 160 2.36 -16.31 -11.05
N LYS A 161 1.78 -17.29 -10.35
CA LYS A 161 1.56 -18.64 -10.86
C LYS A 161 0.53 -18.67 -12.00
N GLN A 162 -0.49 -17.81 -11.95
CA GLN A 162 -1.58 -17.77 -12.94
C GLN A 162 -1.29 -16.81 -14.11
N SER A 163 -0.33 -15.90 -13.96
CA SER A 163 -0.12 -14.80 -14.92
C SER A 163 0.48 -15.20 -16.27
N GLY A 164 0.82 -16.48 -16.47
CA GLY A 164 1.33 -16.98 -17.76
C GLY A 164 2.65 -16.33 -18.21
N GLY A 165 3.43 -15.75 -17.28
CA GLY A 165 4.65 -15.00 -17.59
C GLY A 165 4.44 -13.50 -17.81
N SER A 166 3.21 -13.00 -17.73
CA SER A 166 2.92 -11.57 -17.72
C SER A 166 3.63 -10.87 -16.55
N LEU A 167 3.92 -9.57 -16.75
CA LEU A 167 4.50 -8.73 -15.69
C LEU A 167 3.54 -8.68 -14.50
N VAL A 168 4.04 -8.90 -13.29
CA VAL A 168 3.28 -8.76 -12.05
C VAL A 168 3.94 -7.70 -11.18
N CYS A 169 3.25 -6.58 -11.02
CA CYS A 169 3.72 -5.41 -10.30
C CYS A 169 3.00 -5.26 -8.96
N LEU A 170 3.71 -4.75 -7.94
CA LEU A 170 3.12 -4.35 -6.67
C LEU A 170 2.90 -2.83 -6.68
N TRP A 171 1.69 -2.37 -6.36
CA TRP A 171 1.39 -0.97 -6.13
C TRP A 171 1.06 -0.74 -4.66
N GLY A 172 1.95 -0.11 -3.90
CA GLY A 172 1.73 0.22 -2.50
C GLY A 172 1.31 1.67 -2.29
N HIS A 173 0.19 1.90 -1.60
CA HIS A 173 -0.24 3.24 -1.19
C HIS A 173 -0.08 3.43 0.33
N SER A 174 0.63 4.49 0.76
CA SER A 174 0.78 4.82 2.19
C SER A 174 1.27 3.61 3.00
N LEU A 175 0.50 3.11 4.00
CA LEU A 175 0.79 1.85 4.71
C LEU A 175 1.17 0.69 3.77
N GLY A 176 0.47 0.56 2.64
CA GLY A 176 0.74 -0.44 1.62
C GLY A 176 2.10 -0.30 0.94
N SER A 177 2.79 0.84 1.04
CA SER A 177 4.17 0.97 0.56
C SER A 177 5.12 0.08 1.36
N GLY A 178 4.96 0.05 2.70
CA GLY A 178 5.72 -0.84 3.58
C GLY A 178 5.43 -2.31 3.27
N VAL A 179 4.15 -2.66 3.07
CA VAL A 179 3.76 -4.01 2.66
C VAL A 179 4.37 -4.39 1.31
N ALA A 180 4.36 -3.48 0.34
CA ALA A 180 4.92 -3.70 -0.99
C ALA A 180 6.42 -3.96 -0.95
N THR A 181 7.19 -3.14 -0.23
CA THR A 181 8.64 -3.30 -0.13
C THR A 181 9.03 -4.53 0.70
N ASN A 182 8.31 -4.82 1.79
CA ASN A 182 8.47 -6.07 2.55
C ASN A 182 8.24 -7.29 1.66
N THR A 183 7.15 -7.28 0.88
CA THR A 183 6.81 -8.37 -0.05
C THR A 183 7.88 -8.54 -1.12
N ALA A 184 8.35 -7.44 -1.72
CA ALA A 184 9.40 -7.50 -2.74
C ALA A 184 10.72 -8.07 -2.21
N VAL A 185 11.12 -7.73 -0.99
CA VAL A 185 12.29 -8.32 -0.33
C VAL A 185 12.07 -9.82 -0.06
N LYS A 186 10.89 -10.22 0.42
CA LYS A 186 10.56 -11.65 0.63
C LYS A 186 10.59 -12.46 -0.66
N VAL A 187 10.11 -11.91 -1.77
CA VAL A 187 10.21 -12.53 -3.10
C VAL A 187 11.67 -12.67 -3.52
N GLN A 188 12.52 -11.68 -3.22
CA GLN A 188 13.96 -11.73 -3.44
C GLN A 188 14.67 -12.81 -2.61
N GLU A 189 14.29 -12.97 -1.34
CA GLU A 189 14.78 -14.05 -0.48
C GLU A 189 14.37 -15.44 -1.00
N GLN A 190 13.25 -15.54 -1.72
CA GLN A 190 12.80 -16.76 -2.40
C GLN A 190 13.50 -17.00 -3.75
N GLY A 191 14.46 -16.14 -4.14
CA GLY A 191 15.23 -16.29 -5.38
C GLY A 191 14.54 -15.75 -6.64
N SER A 192 13.52 -14.92 -6.49
CA SER A 192 12.82 -14.25 -7.61
C SER A 192 12.87 -12.73 -7.45
N VAL A 193 12.36 -11.97 -8.41
CA VAL A 193 12.28 -10.50 -8.32
C VAL A 193 10.90 -10.06 -8.78
N VAL A 194 10.30 -9.11 -8.06
CA VAL A 194 9.03 -8.51 -8.48
C VAL A 194 9.28 -7.68 -9.74
N ASP A 195 8.42 -7.83 -10.76
CA ASP A 195 8.67 -7.19 -12.06
C ASP A 195 8.75 -5.66 -11.96
N ALA A 196 7.96 -5.06 -11.07
CA ALA A 196 8.12 -3.68 -10.64
C ALA A 196 7.40 -3.38 -9.32
N VAL A 197 7.89 -2.38 -8.59
CA VAL A 197 7.25 -1.80 -7.40
C VAL A 197 6.88 -0.35 -7.68
N ILE A 198 5.61 0.00 -7.50
CA ILE A 198 5.07 1.35 -7.63
C ILE A 198 4.62 1.80 -6.24
N LEU A 199 5.14 2.91 -5.74
CA LEU A 199 4.81 3.44 -4.42
C LEU A 199 4.13 4.79 -4.54
N SER A 200 3.02 5.00 -3.84
CA SER A 200 2.26 6.26 -3.86
C SER A 200 2.06 6.81 -2.45
N GLY A 201 2.53 8.04 -2.22
CA GLY A 201 2.66 8.63 -0.88
C GLY A 201 3.46 7.76 0.11
N PRO A 202 4.64 7.22 -0.26
CA PRO A 202 5.40 6.33 0.62
C PRO A 202 6.09 7.08 1.74
N PHE A 203 6.38 6.35 2.82
CA PHE A 203 7.15 6.83 3.96
C PHE A 203 8.43 6.01 4.14
N THR A 204 9.41 6.56 4.85
CA THR A 204 10.67 5.88 5.20
C THR A 204 10.45 4.71 6.15
N ARG A 205 9.88 5.00 7.33
CA ARG A 205 9.44 4.04 8.35
C ARG A 205 8.26 4.61 9.12
N ILE A 206 7.38 3.75 9.66
CA ILE A 206 6.09 4.21 10.20
C ILE A 206 6.24 5.14 11.42
N GLY A 207 7.30 4.94 12.21
CA GLY A 207 7.61 5.81 13.35
C GLY A 207 7.93 7.25 12.94
N GLU A 208 8.61 7.46 11.80
CA GLU A 208 8.87 8.82 11.29
C GLU A 208 7.57 9.53 10.87
N VAL A 209 6.58 8.79 10.34
CA VAL A 209 5.24 9.34 10.03
C VAL A 209 4.52 9.76 11.31
N ILE A 210 4.51 8.89 12.32
CA ILE A 210 3.88 9.18 13.62
C ILE A 210 4.47 10.43 14.23
N LEU A 211 5.81 10.52 14.33
CA LEU A 211 6.51 11.68 14.91
C LEU A 211 6.35 12.96 14.07
N SER A 212 6.10 12.83 12.76
CA SER A 212 5.84 13.96 11.86
C SER A 212 4.42 14.51 11.96
N HIS A 213 3.48 13.73 12.49
CA HIS A 213 2.07 14.08 12.59
C HIS A 213 1.85 15.28 13.54
N PRO A 214 0.98 16.26 13.21
CA PRO A 214 0.75 17.44 14.05
C PRO A 214 0.39 17.11 15.50
N LEU A 215 -0.42 16.05 15.71
CA LEU A 215 -0.78 15.57 17.04
C LEU A 215 0.37 14.97 17.82
N ALA A 216 1.40 14.41 17.18
CA ALA A 216 2.59 13.93 17.90
C ALA A 216 3.58 15.06 18.16
N LYS A 217 3.70 16.01 17.22
CA LYS A 217 4.56 17.19 17.35
C LYS A 217 4.26 18.03 18.59
N MET A 218 2.99 18.09 19.02
CA MET A 218 2.63 18.78 20.26
C MET A 218 3.25 18.14 21.51
N TYR A 219 3.57 16.84 21.47
CA TYR A 219 4.16 16.08 22.58
C TYR A 219 5.69 16.00 22.54
N LEU A 220 6.35 16.42 21.46
CA LEU A 220 7.81 16.38 21.34
C LEU A 220 8.53 17.25 22.40
N PHE A 221 7.83 18.20 23.02
CA PHE A 221 8.37 18.98 24.14
C PHE A 221 8.46 18.16 25.46
N LEU A 222 7.82 16.99 25.54
CA LEU A 222 7.93 16.09 26.70
C LEU A 222 9.18 15.23 26.57
N PRO A 223 10.11 15.27 27.56
CA PRO A 223 11.29 14.41 27.55
C PRO A 223 10.91 12.93 27.45
N GLY A 224 11.54 12.20 26.53
CA GLY A 224 11.32 10.77 26.35
C GLY A 224 10.08 10.37 25.55
N PHE A 225 9.25 11.31 25.07
CA PHE A 225 8.09 10.97 24.25
C PHE A 225 8.47 10.28 22.93
N GLU A 226 9.53 10.76 22.26
CA GLU A 226 10.02 10.11 21.05
C GLU A 226 10.48 8.68 21.34
N SER A 227 11.28 8.47 22.39
CA SER A 227 11.70 7.14 22.83
C SER A 227 10.51 6.25 23.19
N LEU A 228 9.46 6.79 23.80
CA LEU A 228 8.23 6.07 24.09
C LEU A 228 7.57 5.56 22.80
N VAL A 229 7.44 6.41 21.77
CA VAL A 229 6.86 6.00 20.48
C VAL A 229 7.68 4.87 19.87
N TRP A 230 9.01 5.00 19.82
CA TRP A 230 9.88 3.95 19.27
C TRP A 230 9.78 2.63 20.07
N ASN A 231 9.77 2.69 21.40
CA ASN A 231 9.63 1.51 22.25
C ASN A 231 8.28 0.81 22.02
N ILE A 232 7.17 1.56 21.90
CA ILE A 232 5.85 0.98 21.63
C ILE A 232 5.83 0.29 20.26
N LEU A 233 6.42 0.92 19.24
CA LEU A 233 6.51 0.34 17.90
C LEU A 233 7.30 -0.96 17.91
N GLU A 234 8.44 -0.99 18.60
CA GLU A 234 9.25 -2.19 18.79
C GLU A 234 8.48 -3.28 19.54
N MET A 235 7.81 -2.94 20.65
CA MET A 235 6.99 -3.89 21.42
C MET A 235 5.85 -4.53 20.61
N ASN A 236 5.30 -3.79 19.63
CA ASN A 236 4.25 -4.29 18.75
C ASN A 236 4.79 -4.92 17.45
N ASN A 237 6.11 -4.95 17.25
CA ASN A 237 6.76 -5.37 16.00
C ASN A 237 6.21 -4.63 14.76
N VAL A 238 6.07 -3.31 14.85
CA VAL A 238 5.57 -2.45 13.78
C VAL A 238 6.64 -1.42 13.39
N VAL A 239 7.24 -1.60 12.21
CA VAL A 239 8.38 -0.85 11.69
C VAL A 239 8.10 -0.31 10.28
N PHE A 240 7.64 -1.16 9.36
CA PHE A 240 7.49 -0.92 7.92
C PHE A 240 8.73 -0.24 7.30
N PRO A 241 9.87 -0.96 7.24
CA PRO A 241 11.19 -0.37 6.98
C PRO A 241 11.44 -0.18 5.47
N ASN A 242 10.66 0.68 4.80
CA ASN A 242 10.87 0.97 3.36
C ASN A 242 12.31 1.44 3.10
N ASP A 243 12.88 2.25 4.00
CA ASP A 243 14.26 2.74 3.90
C ASP A 243 15.31 1.64 3.95
N GLU A 244 15.15 0.59 4.76
CA GLU A 244 16.06 -0.56 4.77
C GLU A 244 15.80 -1.51 3.59
N ASN A 245 14.52 -1.74 3.26
CA ASN A 245 14.14 -2.60 2.13
C ASN A 245 14.71 -2.07 0.82
N LEU A 246 14.62 -0.76 0.57
CA LEU A 246 15.13 -0.14 -0.66
C LEU A 246 16.66 -0.16 -0.78
N LYS A 247 17.42 -0.44 0.30
CA LYS A 247 18.87 -0.65 0.21
C LYS A 247 19.23 -1.98 -0.47
N THR A 248 18.35 -2.97 -0.39
CA THR A 248 18.65 -4.34 -0.86
C THR A 248 17.76 -4.79 -2.01
N MET A 249 16.58 -4.17 -2.16
CA MET A 249 15.61 -4.49 -3.20
C MET A 249 16.18 -4.27 -4.60
N THR A 250 15.99 -5.25 -5.46
CA THR A 250 16.44 -5.21 -6.87
C THR A 250 15.33 -5.00 -7.89
N SER A 251 14.09 -4.85 -7.42
CA SER A 251 12.95 -4.58 -8.28
C SER A 251 12.99 -3.14 -8.79
N PRO A 252 12.64 -2.89 -10.08
CA PRO A 252 12.42 -1.54 -10.58
C PRO A 252 11.41 -0.77 -9.73
N LEU A 253 11.66 0.51 -9.51
CA LEU A 253 10.90 1.34 -8.56
C LEU A 253 10.38 2.63 -9.19
N LEU A 254 9.07 2.85 -9.09
CA LEU A 254 8.42 4.12 -9.37
C LEU A 254 7.85 4.71 -8.08
N ILE A 255 8.24 5.93 -7.73
CA ILE A 255 7.68 6.68 -6.59
C ILE A 255 6.78 7.80 -7.11
N LEU A 256 5.57 7.89 -6.59
CA LEU A 256 4.58 8.95 -6.82
C LEU A 256 4.38 9.69 -5.48
N HIS A 257 4.68 10.98 -5.41
CA HIS A 257 4.53 11.74 -4.16
C HIS A 257 4.09 13.18 -4.42
N ALA A 258 3.03 13.63 -3.74
CA ALA A 258 2.57 15.01 -3.83
C ALA A 258 3.28 15.92 -2.80
N GLU A 259 3.61 17.14 -3.21
CA GLU A 259 4.22 18.16 -2.34
C GLU A 259 3.25 18.65 -1.25
N ASP A 260 1.94 18.56 -1.49
CA ASP A 260 0.86 18.93 -0.55
C ASP A 260 0.36 17.74 0.29
N ASP A 261 1.14 16.65 0.37
CA ASP A 261 0.84 15.53 1.26
C ASP A 261 1.01 15.93 2.74
N ASN A 262 -0.12 16.11 3.42
CA ASN A 262 -0.20 16.51 4.82
C ASN A 262 -0.14 15.33 5.81
N ILE A 263 -0.09 14.08 5.31
CA ILE A 263 -0.02 12.87 6.13
C ILE A 263 1.40 12.32 6.12
N VAL A 264 1.96 12.13 4.93
CA VAL A 264 3.33 11.65 4.73
C VAL A 264 4.13 12.74 4.02
N PRO A 265 5.03 13.45 4.72
CA PRO A 265 5.78 14.54 4.12
C PRO A 265 6.57 14.12 2.86
N HIS A 266 6.49 14.94 1.80
CA HIS A 266 7.13 14.70 0.50
C HIS A 266 8.64 14.38 0.57
N HIS A 267 9.35 14.96 1.53
CA HIS A 267 10.78 14.70 1.72
C HIS A 267 11.09 13.22 2.04
N MET A 268 10.13 12.45 2.57
CA MET A 268 10.31 11.01 2.80
C MET A 268 10.39 10.25 1.47
N GLY A 269 9.58 10.61 0.47
CA GLY A 269 9.68 10.04 -0.89
C GLY A 269 11.01 10.39 -1.57
N LEU A 270 11.46 11.64 -1.44
CA LEU A 270 12.78 12.07 -1.92
C LEU A 270 13.92 11.27 -1.27
N LYS A 271 13.85 11.07 0.06
CA LYS A 271 14.83 10.27 0.82
C LYS A 271 14.85 8.82 0.35
N LEU A 272 13.68 8.20 0.11
CA LEU A 272 13.60 6.84 -0.44
C LEU A 272 14.21 6.73 -1.84
N GLN A 273 13.95 7.70 -2.72
CA GLN A 273 14.57 7.75 -4.04
C GLN A 273 16.10 7.79 -3.94
N GLN A 274 16.62 8.67 -3.06
CA GLN A 274 18.07 8.81 -2.83
C GLN A 274 18.68 7.51 -2.30
N ILE A 275 18.05 6.86 -1.33
CA ILE A 275 18.48 5.57 -0.78
C ILE A 275 18.58 4.52 -1.90
N SER A 276 17.55 4.39 -2.73
CA SER A 276 17.54 3.40 -3.80
C SER A 276 18.61 3.66 -4.86
N LEU A 277 18.78 4.92 -5.29
CA LEU A 277 19.84 5.31 -6.22
C LEU A 277 21.24 5.09 -5.65
N GLN A 278 21.43 5.31 -4.34
CA GLN A 278 22.71 5.06 -3.68
C GLN A 278 23.02 3.56 -3.61
N ALA A 279 22.05 2.74 -3.24
CA ALA A 279 22.19 1.28 -3.19
C ALA A 279 22.55 0.68 -4.56
N GLN A 280 21.98 1.20 -5.65
CA GLN A 280 22.33 0.78 -7.00
C GLN A 280 23.78 1.04 -7.35
N LYS A 281 24.30 2.23 -6.98
CA LYS A 281 25.71 2.58 -7.20
C LYS A 281 26.63 1.68 -6.38
N GLU A 282 26.30 1.42 -5.12
CA GLU A 282 27.10 0.59 -4.21
C GLU A 282 27.14 -0.88 -4.65
N HIS A 283 26.03 -1.39 -5.19
CA HIS A 283 25.93 -2.78 -5.63
C HIS A 283 26.20 -2.98 -7.13
N ASN A 284 26.56 -1.92 -7.86
CA ASN A 284 26.76 -1.90 -9.31
C ASN A 284 25.59 -2.56 -10.07
N LYS A 285 24.36 -2.24 -9.67
CA LYS A 285 23.12 -2.74 -10.28
C LYS A 285 22.46 -1.62 -11.09
N ASP A 286 22.03 -1.93 -12.30
CA ASP A 286 21.26 -1.01 -13.15
C ASP A 286 19.76 -1.27 -13.00
N VAL A 287 19.20 -0.89 -11.84
CA VAL A 287 17.77 -1.02 -11.57
C VAL A 287 17.09 0.30 -11.91
N HIS A 288 16.02 0.28 -12.70
CA HIS A 288 15.34 1.52 -13.05
C HIS A 288 14.61 2.12 -11.82
N VAL A 289 15.05 3.30 -11.35
CA VAL A 289 14.38 4.10 -10.31
C VAL A 289 13.90 5.41 -10.89
N GLN A 290 12.61 5.69 -10.73
CA GLN A 290 11.97 6.92 -11.14
C GLN A 290 11.14 7.50 -9.99
N MET A 291 11.11 8.82 -9.88
CA MET A 291 10.17 9.53 -9.01
C MET A 291 9.40 10.57 -9.79
N ILE A 292 8.10 10.68 -9.52
CA ILE A 292 7.22 11.75 -9.99
C ILE A 292 6.76 12.52 -8.76
N SER A 293 7.25 13.75 -8.66
CA SER A 293 6.81 14.72 -7.64
C SER A 293 5.66 15.54 -8.21
N TYR A 294 4.50 15.48 -7.58
CA TYR A 294 3.33 16.27 -7.97
C TYR A 294 3.34 17.60 -7.22
N SER A 295 3.29 18.70 -7.96
CA SER A 295 3.36 20.02 -7.34
C SER A 295 2.12 20.32 -6.50
N ALA A 296 2.31 21.02 -5.38
CA ALA A 296 1.26 21.30 -4.39
C ALA A 296 -0.01 21.94 -4.96
N HIS A 297 0.10 22.73 -6.04
CA HIS A 297 -1.03 23.40 -6.67
C HIS A 297 -2.01 22.44 -7.38
N LEU A 298 -1.61 21.19 -7.63
CA LEU A 298 -2.47 20.16 -8.22
C LEU A 298 -3.50 19.62 -7.20
N GLY A 299 -3.25 19.79 -5.89
CA GLY A 299 -4.21 19.42 -4.85
C GLY A 299 -4.39 17.90 -4.68
N PHE A 300 -3.37 17.11 -5.03
CA PHE A 300 -3.45 15.64 -4.98
C PHE A 300 -3.39 15.11 -3.54
N CYS A 301 -2.80 15.89 -2.61
CA CYS A 301 -2.71 15.54 -1.20
C CYS A 301 -2.17 14.11 -1.02
N HIS A 302 -2.71 13.36 -0.05
CA HIS A 302 -2.22 12.01 0.26
C HIS A 302 -2.77 10.92 -0.67
N ASP A 303 -4.02 11.00 -1.14
CA ASP A 303 -4.73 9.85 -1.74
C ASP A 303 -5.35 10.11 -3.12
N LYS A 304 -5.15 11.31 -3.71
CA LYS A 304 -5.82 11.69 -4.96
C LYS A 304 -4.96 11.56 -6.22
N PHE A 305 -3.99 10.65 -6.22
CA PHE A 305 -3.16 10.37 -7.40
C PHE A 305 -3.99 9.93 -8.62
N HIS A 306 -5.16 9.32 -8.41
CA HIS A 306 -6.11 8.96 -9.47
C HIS A 306 -6.66 10.17 -10.26
N LEU A 307 -6.47 11.40 -9.76
CA LEU A 307 -6.83 12.62 -10.48
C LEU A 307 -5.79 13.06 -11.51
N ASP A 308 -4.60 12.42 -11.56
CA ASP A 308 -3.61 12.68 -12.60
C ASP A 308 -4.09 12.12 -13.95
N PRO A 309 -4.42 12.97 -14.94
CA PRO A 309 -4.89 12.50 -16.25
C PRO A 309 -3.80 11.70 -17.00
N ASN A 310 -2.54 11.83 -16.60
CA ASN A 310 -1.41 11.13 -17.21
C ASN A 310 -0.97 9.89 -16.42
N LEU A 311 -1.66 9.52 -15.34
CA LEU A 311 -1.23 8.44 -14.44
C LEU A 311 -0.97 7.14 -15.20
N SER A 312 -1.94 6.70 -16.00
CA SER A 312 -1.85 5.46 -16.79
C SER A 312 -0.69 5.50 -17.79
N SER A 313 -0.46 6.66 -18.41
CA SER A 313 0.63 6.87 -19.37
C SER A 313 2.00 6.94 -18.68
N ALA A 314 2.08 7.48 -17.47
CA ALA A 314 3.30 7.48 -16.67
C ALA A 314 3.70 6.05 -16.25
N VAL A 315 2.74 5.28 -15.74
CA VAL A 315 2.93 3.87 -15.38
C VAL A 315 3.26 3.03 -16.61
N GLY A 316 2.56 3.26 -17.73
CA GLY A 316 2.82 2.59 -19.01
C GLY A 316 4.23 2.83 -19.53
N ARG A 317 4.71 4.09 -19.52
CA ARG A 317 6.09 4.42 -19.93
C ARG A 317 7.13 3.78 -19.03
N PHE A 318 6.92 3.82 -17.71
CA PHE A 318 7.81 3.18 -16.75
C PHE A 318 7.93 1.68 -17.03
N LEU A 319 6.81 0.96 -17.18
CA LEU A 319 6.83 -0.48 -17.46
C LEU A 319 7.34 -0.83 -18.86
N GLN A 320 7.14 0.03 -19.87
CA GLN A 320 7.71 -0.15 -21.20
C GLN A 320 9.23 -0.04 -21.19
N ALA A 321 9.80 0.89 -20.41
CA ALA A 321 11.25 1.02 -20.26
C ALA A 321 11.89 -0.29 -19.74
N LEU A 322 11.20 -1.03 -18.88
CA LEU A 322 11.68 -2.31 -18.35
C LEU A 322 11.74 -3.42 -19.40
N LYS A 323 10.85 -3.39 -20.41
CA LYS A 323 10.85 -4.36 -21.52
C LYS A 323 12.01 -4.15 -22.48
N GLN A 324 12.55 -2.94 -22.57
CA GLN A 324 13.66 -2.60 -23.47
C GLN A 324 15.04 -2.92 -22.88
N GLN A 325 15.10 -3.22 -21.58
CA GLN A 325 16.33 -3.56 -20.84
C GLN A 325 16.58 -5.07 -20.72
N LYS A 326 15.64 -5.92 -21.13
CA LYS A 326 15.77 -7.39 -21.18
C LYS A 326 16.14 -7.84 -22.58
#